data_AF-G3LXR2-F1
#
_entry.id   AF-G3LXR2-F1
#
_cell.length_a   1.000
_cell.length_b   1.000
_cell.length_c   1.000
_cell.angle_alpha   90.00
_cell.angle_beta   90.00
_cell.angle_gamma   90.00
#
_symmetry.space_group_name_H-M   'P 1'
#
loop_
_entity.id
_entity.type
_entity.pdbx_description
1 polymer ?
#
loop_
_entity_poly.entity_id
_entity_poly.type
_entity_poly.pdbx_seq_one_letter_code
_entity_poly.pdbx_strand_id
1 'polypeptide(L)' 'LLFISFVCAVLSGGTLPFFISVFGVILKNMYLGDDINPIILSLVSIGLVQFILSMISSYCMDVITSKI' A
#
# COMPACT_ATOMS: atom_id res chain seq x y z
N LEU A 1 -15.18 3.76 -14.40
CA LEU A 1 -14.24 4.68 -13.71
C LEU A 1 -14.53 4.76 -12.21
N LEU A 2 -15.74 5.11 -11.78
CA LEU A 2 -16.09 5.17 -10.34
C LEU A 2 -15.83 3.86 -9.58
N PHE A 3 -16.30 2.74 -10.12
CA PHE A 3 -16.07 1.41 -9.52
C PHE A 3 -14.57 1.05 -9.39
N ILE A 4 -13.78 1.40 -10.40
CA ILE A 4 -12.32 1.16 -10.41
C ILE A 4 -11.60 2.04 -9.39
N SER A 5 -12.00 3.32 -9.30
CA SER A 5 -11.48 4.24 -8.28
C SER A 5 -11.83 3.76 -6.87
N PHE A 6 -13.07 3.29 -6.66
CA PHE A 6 -13.52 2.73 -5.38
C PHE A 6 -12.72 1.49 -4.98
N VAL A 7 -12.54 0.53 -5.88
CA VAL A 7 -11.75 -0.68 -5.60
C VAL A 7 -10.29 -0.31 -5.28
N CYS A 8 -9.67 0.61 -6.03
CA CYS A 8 -8.32 1.08 -5.72
C CYS A 8 -8.23 1.79 -4.38
N ALA A 9 -9.22 2.61 -4.01
CA ALA A 9 -9.26 3.30 -2.73
C ALA A 9 -9.42 2.33 -1.55
N VAL A 10 -10.26 1.29 -1.68
CA VAL A 10 -10.43 0.25 -0.65
C VAL A 10 -9.16 -0.58 -0.48
N LEU A 11 -8.54 -1.01 -1.58
CA LEU A 11 -7.25 -1.71 -1.53
C LEU A 11 -6.15 -0.84 -0.91
N SER A 12 -6.16 0.46 -1.24
CA SER A 12 -5.24 1.46 -0.69
C SER A 12 -5.46 1.73 0.81
N GLY A 13 -6.70 1.68 1.30
CA GLY A 13 -6.99 1.76 2.73
C GLY A 13 -6.49 0.54 3.51
N GLY A 14 -6.46 -0.65 2.89
CA GLY A 14 -6.03 -1.90 3.51
C GLY A 14 -4.51 -2.03 3.73
N THR A 15 -3.71 -1.18 3.11
CA THR A 15 -2.25 -1.23 3.19
C THR A 15 -1.68 -0.77 4.53
N LEU A 16 -2.39 0.09 5.26
CA LEU A 16 -1.98 0.55 6.59
C LEU A 16 -1.99 -0.57 7.65
N PRO A 17 -3.08 -1.34 7.84
CA PRO A 17 -3.06 -2.49 8.76
C PRO A 17 -2.06 -3.57 8.33
N PHE A 18 -1.84 -3.74 7.03
CA PHE A 18 -0.80 -4.63 6.51
C PHE A 18 0.61 -4.17 6.93
N PHE A 19 0.90 -2.89 6.78
CA PHE A 19 2.18 -2.29 7.19
C PHE A 19 2.46 -2.51 8.68
N ILE A 20 1.45 -2.28 9.53
CA ILE A 20 1.56 -2.44 10.99
C ILE A 20 1.84 -3.92 11.36
N SER A 21 1.20 -4.86 10.66
CA SER A 21 1.44 -6.30 10.86
C SER A 21 2.88 -6.69 10.54
N VAL A 22 3.42 -6.26 9.40
CA VAL A 22 4.80 -6.56 9.00
C VAL A 22 5.82 -5.82 9.87
N PHE A 23 5.50 -4.61 10.31
CA PHE A 23 6.35 -3.84 11.23
C PHE A 23 6.57 -4.59 12.56
N GLY A 24 5.54 -5.24 13.10
CA GLY A 24 5.67 -6.10 14.29
C GLY A 24 6.62 -7.29 14.08
N VAL A 25 6.63 -7.88 12.89
CA VAL A 25 7.56 -8.98 12.52
C VAL A 25 9.00 -8.47 12.41
N ILE A 26 9.22 -7.28 11.84
CA ILE A 26 10.53 -6.63 11.78
C ILE A 26 11.08 -6.41 13.19
N LEU A 27 10.28 -5.83 14.09
CA LEU A 27 10.69 -5.59 15.48
C LEU A 27 11.07 -6.89 16.20
N LYS A 28 10.31 -7.96 16.00
CA LYS A 28 10.62 -9.28 16.57
C LYS A 28 11.95 -9.83 16.03
N ASN A 29 12.19 -9.74 14.72
CA ASN A 29 13.41 -10.28 14.11
C ASN A 29 14.64 -9.44 14.43
N MET A 30 14.50 -8.11 14.54
CA MET A 30 15.56 -7.24 15.07
C MET A 30 15.93 -7.60 16.51
N TYR A 31 14.94 -7.91 17.35
CA TYR A 31 15.16 -8.31 18.74
C TYR A 31 15.90 -9.66 18.85
N LEU A 32 15.62 -10.59 17.92
CA LEU A 32 16.26 -11.91 17.87
C LEU A 32 17.63 -11.90 17.16
N GLY A 33 18.01 -10.79 16.52
CA GLY A 33 19.24 -10.67 15.73
C GLY A 33 19.17 -11.35 14.35
N ASP A 34 17.96 -11.65 13.86
CA ASP A 34 17.71 -12.26 12.56
C ASP A 34 17.78 -11.24 11.41
N ASP A 35 18.09 -11.74 10.21
CA ASP A 35 18.14 -10.94 8.98
C ASP A 35 16.77 -10.33 8.60
N ILE A 36 16.69 -9.01 8.68
CA ILE A 36 15.49 -8.21 8.36
C ILE A 36 15.43 -7.71 6.92
N ASN A 37 16.54 -7.79 6.18
CA ASN A 37 16.64 -7.33 4.80
C ASN A 37 15.54 -7.88 3.86
N PRO A 38 15.18 -9.19 3.88
CA PRO A 38 14.12 -9.70 3.00
C PRO A 38 12.72 -9.13 3.34
N ILE A 39 12.49 -8.79 4.61
CA ILE A 39 11.21 -8.26 5.08
C ILE A 39 11.07 -6.78 4.71
N ILE A 40 12.17 -6.01 4.84
CA ILE A 40 12.23 -4.62 4.39
C ILE A 40 12.02 -4.54 2.87
N LEU A 41 12.65 -5.42 2.10
CA LEU A 41 12.47 -5.48 0.65
C LEU A 41 10.99 -5.74 0.27
N SER A 42 10.33 -6.65 1.00
CA SER A 42 8.90 -6.92 0.83
C SER A 42 8.04 -5.69 1.14
N LEU A 43 8.39 -4.93 2.19
CA LEU A 43 7.73 -3.69 2.56
C LEU A 43 7.82 -2.62 1.46
N VAL A 44 9.02 -2.46 0.87
CA VAL A 44 9.28 -1.52 -0.23
C VAL A 44 8.46 -1.91 -1.46
N SER A 45 8.37 -3.21 -1.79
CA SER A 45 7.55 -3.69 -2.90
C SER A 45 6.07 -3.35 -2.73
N ILE A 46 5.52 -3.57 -1.53
CA ILE A 46 4.13 -3.24 -1.21
C ILE A 46 3.88 -1.73 -1.27
N GLY A 47 4.82 -0.91 -0.76
CA GLY A 47 4.76 0.55 -0.86
C GLY A 47 4.72 1.04 -2.30
N LEU A 48 5.46 0.39 -3.21
CA LEU A 48 5.46 0.72 -4.63
C LEU A 48 4.12 0.38 -5.30
N VAL A 49 3.56 -0.80 -5.00
CA VAL A 49 2.22 -1.19 -5.47
C VAL A 49 1.16 -0.19 -4.98
N GLN A 50 1.22 0.18 -3.70
CA GLN A 50 0.32 1.16 -3.09
C GLN A 50 0.38 2.54 -3.75
N PHE A 51 1.58 2.98 -4.10
CA PHE A 51 1.78 4.24 -4.81
C PHE A 51 1.09 4.23 -6.18
N ILE A 52 1.24 3.14 -6.94
CA ILE A 52 0.60 2.97 -8.25
C ILE A 52 -0.93 2.96 -8.12
N LEU A 53 -1.49 2.19 -7.17
CA LEU A 53 -2.95 2.16 -6.96
C LEU A 53 -3.50 3.53 -6.56
N SER A 54 -2.76 4.28 -5.75
CA SER A 54 -3.16 5.62 -5.32
C SER A 54 -3.15 6.62 -6.49
N MET A 55 -2.15 6.54 -7.37
CA MET A 55 -2.10 7.34 -8.60
C MET A 55 -3.27 7.02 -9.55
N ILE A 56 -3.58 5.74 -9.74
CA ILE A 56 -4.71 5.30 -10.58
C ILE A 56 -6.05 5.76 -10.01
N SER A 57 -6.25 5.63 -8.69
CA SER A 57 -7.48 6.11 -8.03
C SER A 57 -7.63 7.62 -8.18
N SER A 58 -6.56 8.38 -7.92
CA SER A 58 -6.57 9.84 -8.05
C SER A 58 -6.88 10.28 -9.48
N TYR A 59 -6.23 9.66 -10.48
CA TYR A 59 -6.49 9.96 -11.89
C TYR A 59 -7.92 9.60 -12.30
N CYS A 60 -8.42 8.44 -11.88
CA CYS A 60 -9.81 8.06 -12.16
C CYS A 60 -10.80 9.06 -11.58
N MET A 61 -10.56 9.54 -10.36
CA MET A 61 -11.44 10.51 -9.71
C MET A 61 -11.36 11.90 -10.33
N ASP A 62 -10.18 12.32 -10.77
CA ASP A 62 -9.96 13.58 -11.48
C ASP A 62 -10.69 13.61 -12.83
N VAL A 63 -10.60 12.51 -13.62
CA VAL A 63 -11.34 12.36 -14.89
C VAL A 63 -12.86 12.40 -14.69
N ILE A 64 -13.38 11.87 -13.58
CA ILE A 64 -14.81 11.92 -13.28
C ILE A 64 -15.22 13.35 -12.91
N THR A 65 -14.44 14.01 -12.05
CA THR A 65 -14.77 15.34 -11.52
C THR A 65 -14.62 16.43 -12.59
N SER A 66 -13.65 16.29 -13.51
CA SER A 66 -13.47 17.19 -14.65
C SER A 66 -14.56 17.07 -15.73
N LYS A 67 -15.44 16.06 -15.66
CA LYS A 67 -16.56 15.87 -16.60
C LYS A 67 -17.93 16.32 -16.05
N ILE A 68 -17.94 16.88 -14.83
CA ILE A 68 -19.09 17.53 -14.19
C ILE A 68 -18.99 19.04 -14.42
#